data_AF-A0A1H0BLD2-F1
#
_entry.id   AF-A0A1H0BLD2-F1
#
_cell.length_a   1.000
_cell.length_b   1.000
_cell.length_c   1.000
_cell.angle_alpha   90.00
_cell.angle_beta   90.00
_cell.angle_gamma   90.00
#
_symmetry.space_group_name_H-M   'P 1'
#
loop_
_entity.id
_entity.type
_entity.pdbx_description
1 polymer ?
#
loop_
_entity_poly.entity_id
_entity_poly.type
_entity_poly.pdbx_seq_one_letter_code
_entity_poly.pdbx_strand_id
1 'polypeptide(L)'
;MRLSYLQPTNWMYSMRSEWESTPTTESRLEVDIPGLEKKEDVTIKIGNDNVLSISGTINMANEVKDDHMYTQERFTGRFDRSIRLPARVAAEKEAKATYKNGVLEIRMLKLDDQEKGLKQIDVEFH
;
A
#
# COMPACT_ATOMS: atom_id res chain seq x y z
N MET A 1 32.49 13.42 -17.24
CA MET A 1 31.98 13.90 -15.95
C MET A 1 30.45 13.74 -15.97
N ARG A 2 29.90 12.67 -15.41
CA ARG A 2 28.45 12.43 -15.34
C ARG A 2 28.05 12.61 -13.88
N LEU A 3 27.31 13.67 -13.58
CA LEU A 3 26.63 13.81 -12.28
C LEU A 3 25.60 12.69 -12.20
N SER A 4 25.92 11.62 -11.47
CA SER A 4 24.93 10.66 -10.99
C SER A 4 24.11 11.35 -9.92
N TYR A 5 22.88 11.73 -10.27
CA TYR A 5 21.85 12.11 -9.31
C TYR A 5 21.68 10.96 -8.31
N LEU A 6 22.21 11.13 -7.11
CA LEU A 6 21.82 10.33 -5.96
C LEU A 6 20.35 10.64 -5.71
N GLN A 7 19.48 9.75 -6.18
CA GLN A 7 18.08 9.76 -5.78
C GLN A 7 18.08 9.61 -4.25
N PRO A 8 17.45 10.53 -3.49
CA PRO A 8 17.35 10.36 -2.05
C PRO A 8 16.72 9.00 -1.79
N THR A 9 17.34 8.21 -0.91
CA THR A 9 16.90 6.89 -0.47
C THR A 9 15.46 6.98 0.01
N ASN A 10 14.55 6.66 -0.90
CA ASN A 10 13.14 6.81 -0.69
C ASN A 10 12.66 5.62 0.14
N TRP A 11 12.50 5.83 1.45
CA TRP A 11 11.89 4.85 2.38
C TRP A 11 10.52 4.34 1.90
N MET A 12 9.90 5.06 0.96
CA MET A 12 8.68 4.69 0.23
C MET A 12 8.78 3.36 -0.55
N TYR A 13 9.99 2.88 -0.89
CA TYR A 13 10.21 1.55 -1.49
C TYR A 13 10.33 0.41 -0.46
N SER A 14 10.43 0.70 0.83
CA SER A 14 10.56 -0.31 1.90
C SER A 14 9.23 -0.77 2.49
N MET A 15 8.10 -0.23 2.04
CA MET A 15 6.80 -0.80 2.39
C MET A 15 6.53 -2.01 1.50
N ARG A 16 7.03 -3.18 1.93
CA ARG A 16 6.73 -4.46 1.28
C ARG A 16 5.21 -4.60 1.27
N SER A 17 4.63 -4.65 0.07
CA SER A 17 3.23 -4.99 -0.11
C SER A 17 3.20 -6.38 -0.72
N GLU A 18 2.81 -7.35 0.08
CA GLU A 18 2.59 -8.70 -0.41
C GLU A 18 1.12 -8.83 -0.78
N TRP A 19 0.92 -9.28 -2.00
CA TRP A 19 -0.39 -9.58 -2.54
C TRP A 19 -0.55 -11.09 -2.55
N GLU A 20 -1.55 -11.58 -1.84
CA GLU A 20 -1.98 -12.95 -1.96
C GLU A 20 -3.38 -12.95 -2.57
N SER A 21 -3.48 -13.42 -3.82
CA SER A 21 -4.75 -13.69 -4.47
C SER A 21 -5.02 -15.18 -4.38
N THR A 22 -5.89 -15.61 -3.46
CA THR A 22 -6.48 -16.93 -3.57
C THR A 22 -7.36 -16.99 -4.83
N PRO A 23 -7.53 -18.17 -5.48
CA PRO A 23 -8.53 -18.33 -6.54
C PRO A 23 -9.96 -18.03 -6.05
N THR A 24 -10.16 -18.05 -4.73
CA THR A 24 -11.37 -17.59 -4.04
C THR A 24 -11.51 -16.07 -4.12
N THR A 25 -12.76 -15.59 -4.09
CA THR A 25 -13.27 -14.22 -4.24
C THR A 25 -12.59 -13.12 -3.39
N GLU A 26 -11.63 -13.44 -2.52
CA GLU A 26 -10.99 -12.50 -1.60
C GLU A 26 -9.60 -12.04 -2.11
N SER A 27 -9.26 -10.78 -1.83
CA SER A 27 -7.92 -10.19 -2.00
C SER A 27 -7.41 -9.69 -0.67
N ARG A 28 -6.14 -9.95 -0.37
CA ARG A 28 -5.45 -9.49 0.83
C ARG A 28 -4.24 -8.64 0.47
N LEU A 29 -4.10 -7.50 1.15
CA LEU A 29 -2.96 -6.62 1.06
C LEU A 29 -2.42 -6.37 2.47
N GLU A 30 -1.12 -6.60 2.65
CA GLU A 30 -0.40 -6.22 3.87
C GLU A 30 0.54 -5.06 3.60
N VAL A 31 0.60 -4.11 4.54
CA VAL A 31 1.49 -2.95 4.46
C VAL A 31 2.15 -2.72 5.81
N ASP A 32 3.48 -2.71 5.81
CA ASP A 32 4.27 -2.36 6.99
C ASP A 32 4.19 -0.85 7.25
N ILE A 33 3.50 -0.44 8.32
CA ILE A 33 3.38 0.95 8.77
C ILE A 33 3.59 1.02 10.28
N PRO A 34 4.82 0.78 10.76
CA PRO A 34 5.09 0.82 12.19
C PRO A 34 4.99 2.25 12.72
N GLY A 35 4.40 2.41 13.91
CA GLY A 35 4.32 3.70 14.61
C GLY A 35 2.98 4.42 14.48
N LEU A 36 1.96 3.81 13.86
CA LEU A 36 0.58 4.28 14.03
C LEU A 36 0.11 4.03 15.45
N GLU A 37 -0.41 5.07 16.11
CA GLU A 37 -0.89 5.01 17.49
C GLU A 37 -2.42 4.93 17.55
N LYS A 38 -3.09 5.68 16.67
CA LYS A 38 -4.55 5.83 16.68
C LYS A 38 -5.15 5.51 15.32
N LYS A 39 -6.42 5.16 15.31
CA LYS A 39 -7.16 4.88 14.08
C LYS A 39 -7.22 6.12 13.18
N GLU A 40 -7.30 7.29 13.78
CA GLU A 40 -7.41 8.58 13.09
C GLU A 40 -6.10 8.99 12.39
N ASP A 41 -4.97 8.36 12.73
CA ASP A 41 -3.67 8.62 12.13
C ASP A 41 -3.53 8.03 10.71
N VAL A 42 -4.49 7.20 10.28
CA VAL A 42 -4.49 6.54 8.96
C VAL A 42 -5.86 6.63 8.27
N THR A 43 -5.82 6.87 6.98
CA THR A 43 -6.97 6.94 6.09
C THR A 43 -6.75 5.99 4.92
N ILE A 44 -7.76 5.17 4.63
CA ILE A 44 -7.75 4.19 3.55
C ILE A 44 -8.93 4.50 2.63
N LYS A 45 -8.67 4.68 1.34
CA LYS A 45 -9.69 4.98 0.32
C LYS A 45 -9.47 4.14 -0.92
N ILE A 46 -10.55 3.74 -1.56
CA ILE A 46 -10.51 3.08 -2.87
C ILE A 46 -11.22 4.02 -3.85
N GLY A 47 -10.49 4.48 -4.86
CA GLY A 47 -11.03 5.31 -5.94
C GLY A 47 -11.73 4.50 -7.01
N ASN A 48 -12.59 5.17 -7.79
CA ASN A 48 -13.30 4.57 -8.93
C ASN A 48 -12.36 4.07 -10.05
N ASP A 49 -11.12 4.52 -10.05
CA ASP A 49 -10.04 4.14 -10.97
C ASP A 49 -9.30 2.85 -10.54
N ASN A 50 -9.84 2.17 -9.52
CA ASN A 50 -9.28 0.96 -8.93
C ASN A 50 -7.92 1.18 -8.24
N VAL A 51 -7.74 2.38 -7.66
CA VAL A 51 -6.55 2.74 -6.89
C VAL A 51 -6.90 2.80 -5.41
N LEU A 52 -6.14 2.06 -4.60
CA LEU A 52 -6.18 2.12 -3.15
C LEU A 52 -5.17 3.15 -2.66
N SER A 53 -5.65 4.17 -1.98
CA SER A 53 -4.85 5.21 -1.33
C SER A 53 -4.81 4.96 0.18
N ILE A 54 -3.59 4.92 0.73
CA ILE A 54 -3.28 4.78 2.14
C ILE A 54 -2.47 6.01 2.53
N SER A 55 -3.04 6.86 3.38
CA SER A 55 -2.39 8.11 3.80
C SER A 55 -2.57 8.35 5.29
N GLY A 56 -1.68 9.13 5.88
CA GLY A 56 -1.68 9.33 7.32
C GLY A 56 -0.43 10.02 7.83
N THR A 57 -0.27 10.03 9.14
CA THR A 57 0.88 10.66 9.81
C THR A 57 1.38 9.75 10.91
N ILE A 58 2.68 9.44 10.90
CA ILE A 58 3.36 8.80 12.03
C ILE A 58 3.92 9.92 12.91
N ASN A 59 3.35 10.07 14.10
CA ASN A 59 3.84 11.06 15.06
C ASN A 59 5.17 10.61 15.64
N MET A 60 6.07 11.57 15.88
CA MET A 60 7.33 11.28 16.54
C MET A 60 7.05 11.04 18.03
N ALA A 61 7.29 9.82 18.50
CA ALA A 61 7.12 9.47 19.89
C ALA A 61 8.17 10.23 20.73
N ASN A 62 7.71 11.26 21.42
CA ASN A 62 8.48 12.22 22.21
C ASN A 62 9.47 13.06 21.38
N GLU A 63 9.31 14.38 21.50
CA GLU A 63 10.39 15.35 21.30
C GLU A 63 11.55 14.94 22.22
N VAL A 64 12.42 14.05 21.77
CA VAL A 64 13.76 13.99 22.34
C VAL A 64 14.42 15.26 21.79
N LYS A 65 14.26 16.36 22.54
CA LYS A 65 15.12 17.54 22.43
C LYS A 65 16.50 17.18 22.96
N ASP A 66 17.10 16.13 22.43
CA ASP A 66 18.52 15.91 22.63
C ASP A 66 19.24 16.58 21.48
N ASP A 67 20.18 17.45 21.83
CA ASP A 67 21.24 17.96 20.96
C ASP A 67 22.17 16.83 20.44
N HIS A 68 21.81 15.56 20.69
CA HIS A 68 22.58 14.34 20.48
C HIS A 68 21.84 13.29 19.63
N MET A 69 20.82 13.65 18.84
CA MET A 69 20.25 12.72 17.87
C MET A 69 21.18 12.60 16.64
N TYR A 70 22.11 11.65 16.68
CA TYR A 70 23.11 11.47 15.61
C TYR A 70 22.52 10.89 14.32
N THR A 71 21.44 10.10 14.39
CA THR A 71 20.85 9.45 13.21
C THR A 71 19.38 9.11 13.44
N GLN A 72 18.53 9.42 12.45
CA GLN A 72 17.13 9.00 12.41
C GLN A 72 16.94 8.05 11.21
N GLU A 73 16.82 6.76 11.47
CA GLU A 73 16.63 5.74 10.43
C GLU A 73 15.14 5.43 10.17
N ARG A 74 14.29 5.55 11.20
CA ARG A 74 12.85 5.30 11.10
C ARG A 74 12.15 6.55 10.58
N PHE A 75 11.24 6.33 9.63
CA PHE A 75 10.39 7.39 9.11
C PHE A 75 9.43 7.92 10.20
N THR A 76 9.35 9.24 10.30
CA THR A 76 8.31 9.97 11.05
C THR A 76 7.75 11.06 10.13
N GLY A 77 6.47 11.40 10.29
CA GLY A 77 5.78 12.39 9.47
C GLY A 77 4.69 11.81 8.58
N ARG A 78 4.28 12.61 7.58
CA ARG A 78 3.14 12.31 6.72
C ARG A 78 3.52 11.35 5.60
N PHE A 79 2.71 10.30 5.42
CA PHE A 79 2.82 9.37 4.30
C PHE A 79 1.57 9.44 3.40
N ASP A 80 1.78 9.17 2.12
CA ASP A 80 0.72 8.99 1.13
C ASP A 80 1.21 7.94 0.12
N ARG A 81 0.49 6.82 0.03
CA ARG A 81 0.81 5.71 -0.86
C ARG A 81 -0.42 5.36 -1.66
N SER A 82 -0.26 5.25 -2.97
CA SER A 82 -1.32 4.78 -3.87
C SER A 82 -0.89 3.50 -4.56
N ILE A 83 -1.78 2.50 -4.57
CA ILE A 83 -1.54 1.16 -5.11
C ILE A 83 -2.67 0.82 -6.06
N ARG A 84 -2.34 0.52 -7.32
CA ARG A 84 -3.33 0.02 -8.28
C ARG A 84 -3.66 -1.43 -7.94
N LEU A 85 -4.93 -1.72 -7.70
CA LEU A 85 -5.38 -3.08 -7.40
C LEU A 85 -5.35 -3.93 -8.70
N PRO A 86 -4.94 -5.21 -8.64
CA PRO A 86 -4.85 -6.09 -9.80
C PRO A 86 -6.23 -6.53 -10.32
N ALA A 87 -7.26 -6.44 -9.48
CA ALA A 87 -8.65 -6.72 -9.82
C ALA A 87 -9.56 -5.63 -9.25
N ARG A 88 -10.77 -5.49 -9.80
CA ARG A 88 -11.80 -4.63 -9.21
C ARG A 88 -12.32 -5.23 -7.91
N VAL A 89 -12.63 -4.39 -6.93
CA VAL A 89 -13.09 -4.81 -5.61
C VAL A 89 -14.37 -4.09 -5.19
N ALA A 90 -15.18 -4.73 -4.35
CA ALA A 90 -16.39 -4.16 -3.78
C ALA A 90 -16.03 -3.30 -2.55
N ALA A 91 -15.77 -2.01 -2.77
CA ALA A 91 -15.24 -1.11 -1.73
C ALA A 91 -16.23 -0.78 -0.59
N GLU A 92 -17.53 -0.66 -0.86
CA GLU A 92 -18.47 -0.01 0.07
C GLU A 92 -19.07 -0.92 1.15
N LYS A 93 -19.14 -2.23 0.94
CA LYS A 93 -19.87 -3.13 1.86
C LYS A 93 -19.01 -4.21 2.52
N GLU A 94 -17.83 -4.49 1.99
CA GLU A 94 -17.12 -5.75 2.30
C GLU A 94 -15.61 -5.58 2.54
N ALA A 95 -15.09 -4.35 2.52
CA ALA A 95 -13.69 -4.09 2.87
C ALA A 95 -13.49 -4.07 4.40
N LYS A 96 -12.48 -4.81 4.88
CA LYS A 96 -12.06 -4.82 6.30
C LYS A 96 -10.59 -4.46 6.41
N ALA A 97 -10.25 -3.60 7.37
CA ALA A 97 -8.87 -3.26 7.68
C ALA A 97 -8.58 -3.58 9.15
N THR A 98 -7.43 -4.19 9.41
CA THR A 98 -6.95 -4.48 10.77
C THR A 98 -5.49 -4.05 10.88
N TYR A 99 -5.10 -3.56 12.06
CA TYR A 99 -3.72 -3.15 12.32
C TYR A 99 -3.22 -3.90 13.54
N LYS A 100 -2.10 -4.61 13.39
CA LYS A 100 -1.51 -5.41 14.46
C LYS A 100 0.01 -5.45 14.28
N ASN A 101 0.73 -5.20 15.37
CA ASN A 101 2.20 -5.31 15.42
C ASN A 101 2.93 -4.50 14.32
N GLY A 102 2.43 -3.33 13.95
CA GLY A 102 3.05 -2.49 12.91
C GLY A 102 2.64 -2.83 11.48
N VAL A 103 1.76 -3.82 11.28
CA VAL A 103 1.28 -4.23 9.96
C VAL A 103 -0.19 -3.88 9.79
N LEU A 104 -0.51 -3.16 8.72
CA LEU A 104 -1.86 -2.88 8.27
C LEU A 104 -2.28 -3.95 7.25
N GLU A 105 -3.29 -4.74 7.60
CA GLU A 105 -3.89 -5.74 6.73
C GLU A 105 -5.24 -5.24 6.21
N ILE A 106 -5.41 -5.26 4.90
CA ILE A 106 -6.64 -4.86 4.19
C ILE A 106 -7.17 -6.07 3.43
N ARG A 107 -8.41 -6.45 3.71
CA ARG A 107 -9.15 -7.52 3.02
C ARG A 107 -10.30 -6.94 2.24
N MET A 108 -10.45 -7.38 0.99
CA MET A 108 -11.47 -6.89 0.07
C MET A 108 -11.99 -8.04 -0.77
N LEU A 109 -13.29 -8.05 -1.07
CA LEU A 109 -13.87 -8.99 -2.03
C LEU A 109 -13.69 -8.47 -3.45
N LYS A 110 -13.22 -9.35 -4.33
CA LYS A 110 -13.12 -9.13 -5.77
C LYS A 110 -14.54 -9.04 -6.32
N LEU A 111 -14.77 -8.05 -7.16
CA LEU A 111 -15.93 -8.09 -8.04
C LEU A 111 -15.65 -9.17 -9.08
N ASP A 112 -16.61 -10.07 -9.26
CA ASP A 112 -16.52 -11.12 -10.26
C ASP A 112 -16.49 -10.47 -11.65
N ASP A 113 -15.29 -10.30 -12.20
CA ASP A 113 -15.08 -9.88 -13.58
C ASP A 113 -15.26 -11.16 -14.43
N GLN A 114 -16.51 -11.59 -14.58
CA GLN A 114 -16.85 -12.55 -15.63
C GLN A 114 -16.30 -11.96 -16.94
N GLU A 115 -15.35 -12.65 -17.54
CA GLU A 115 -14.58 -12.31 -18.75
C GLU A 115 -13.25 -11.54 -18.59
N LYS A 116 -12.22 -12.19 -18.04
CA LYS A 116 -10.85 -12.05 -18.58
C LYS A 116 -10.19 -13.40 -18.81
N GLY A 117 -10.79 -14.19 -19.70
CA GLY A 117 -10.02 -15.18 -20.44
C GLY A 117 -9.09 -14.44 -21.41
N LEU A 118 -7.78 -14.67 -21.31
CA LEU A 118 -6.83 -14.25 -22.35
C LEU A 118 -7.34 -14.80 -23.69
N LYS A 119 -7.71 -13.90 -24.62
CA LYS A 119 -8.03 -14.31 -25.99
C LYS A 119 -6.70 -14.45 -26.75
N GLN A 120 -6.28 -15.68 -26.99
CA GLN A 120 -5.23 -15.97 -27.96
C GLN A 120 -5.77 -15.60 -29.35
N ILE A 121 -5.00 -14.81 -30.09
CA ILE A 121 -5.27 -14.50 -31.50
C ILE A 121 -4.26 -15.33 -32.29
N ASP A 122 -4.77 -16.24 -33.12
CA ASP A 122 -3.92 -17.02 -34.02
C ASP A 122 -3.49 -16.16 -35.22
N VAL A 123 -2.24 -16.34 -35.67
CA VAL A 123 -1.65 -15.60 -36.80
C VAL A 123 -1.77 -16.45 -38.06
N GLU A 124 -2.46 -15.93 -39.08
CA GLU A 124 -2.52 -16.57 -40.40
C GLU A 124 -1.37 -16.11 -41.30
N PHE A 125 -0.65 -17.07 -41.88
CA PHE A 125 0.41 -16.85 -42.87
C PHE A 125 -0.13 -17.07 -44.28
N HIS A 126 0.31 -16.22 -45.22
CA HIS A 126 -0.01 -16.29 -46.66
C HIS A 126 1.25 -16.64 -47.45
#